data_AF-A0A2V6RII0-F1
#
_entry.id   AF-A0A2V6RII0-F1
#
_cell.length_a   1.000
_cell.length_b   1.000
_cell.length_c   1.000
_cell.angle_alpha   90.00
_cell.angle_beta   90.00
_cell.angle_gamma   90.00
#
_symmetry.space_group_name_H-M   'P 1'
#
loop_
_entity.id
_entity.type
_entity.pdbx_description
1 polymer ?
#
loop_
_entity_poly.entity_id
_entity_poly.type
_entity_poly.pdbx_seq_one_letter_code
_entity_poly.pdbx_strand_id
1 'polypeptide(L)'
;MKSFVVNRYGRLVFPFNFFPELDFSIFESLEQFAAVIRRDFEEKAPSETEIVARLEAGLYRRRHELLRDLALNLFWVNRYAMTMYDKRPTRWRDVPRHRDDVFLPVFTPWDGAGPVARIEAGYRALGPTWDEGTEDKVFRILFDVFRHKKGAGAELPAVKPTVPEILADPRSLTYHLLAYDPDYPGYSYADIVECFHRVPELEALSRQAMVLHNQYRWDRGQTRLTEVGRLAPDDFVVVFHPRTEEVLQFIRRVKGNRRQRVRRPTPVEARKPASPYPPVDVRARFKVLPRVEALAVYRGERVCTNDDLIRNAAYCWSPMTADEIREKTGIEQRRYTELELDHMALLAARAALAKSGHGPEEIGALLFCSCTSVKMMPSVGTWLSGQLGMFQTHVSCDLVAACAGLPYGLAEAVRVLQEVERPVLVVCGEKFSDKIGTVRTSRMIFGDAAAALVLAPAPAGAPPDIEVYQTYASGPMSEVDSIIWPNPEFDNNITVYGPEVRALVQRYLSQMLAELTALPHPDGGPGSMLDAIDVIVPHQANKTMVVSLARAAGIPPERLYFNIERVGNTSSASIPLALHDAVREGVIARPVRVFAPGFGAGAVGGYVVLRFDPAVVA
;
A
#
# COMPACT_ATOMS: atom_id res chain seq x y z
N MET A 1 -8.95 6.17 4.82
CA MET A 1 -8.56 4.91 4.13
C MET A 1 -8.58 5.15 2.65
N LYS A 2 -7.71 4.48 1.88
CA LYS A 2 -7.58 4.69 0.44
C LYS A 2 -8.17 3.49 -0.30
N SER A 3 -9.50 3.42 -0.35
CA SER A 3 -10.20 2.31 -0.98
C SER A 3 -10.27 2.48 -2.49
N PHE A 4 -10.33 1.35 -3.19
CA PHE A 4 -10.60 1.31 -4.63
C PHE A 4 -12.11 1.34 -4.90
N VAL A 5 -12.47 1.61 -6.15
CA VAL A 5 -13.83 1.45 -6.67
C VAL A 5 -13.82 0.51 -7.87
N VAL A 6 -14.96 -0.11 -8.14
CA VAL A 6 -15.17 -0.91 -9.36
C VAL A 6 -16.01 -0.09 -10.32
N ASN A 7 -15.46 0.21 -11.49
CA ASN A 7 -16.17 1.00 -12.50
C ASN A 7 -17.23 0.16 -13.23
N ARG A 8 -18.02 0.77 -14.13
CA ARG A 8 -19.12 0.10 -14.84
C ARG A 8 -18.67 -1.04 -15.75
N TYR A 9 -17.38 -1.13 -16.05
CA TYR A 9 -16.78 -2.20 -16.84
C TYR A 9 -16.18 -3.32 -15.98
N GLY A 10 -16.42 -3.29 -14.65
CA GLY A 10 -15.90 -4.27 -13.72
C GLY A 10 -14.41 -4.13 -13.43
N ARG A 11 -13.79 -2.98 -13.72
CA ARG A 11 -12.35 -2.73 -13.52
C ARG A 11 -12.09 -2.00 -12.22
N LEU A 12 -10.97 -2.36 -11.58
CA LEU A 12 -10.45 -1.68 -10.41
C LEU A 12 -9.93 -0.29 -10.78
N VAL A 13 -10.40 0.72 -10.06
CA VAL A 13 -9.93 2.09 -10.15
C VAL A 13 -9.51 2.56 -8.77
N PHE A 14 -8.37 3.24 -8.67
CA PHE A 14 -7.85 3.78 -7.41
C PHE A 14 -7.90 5.31 -7.46
N PRO A 15 -9.00 5.96 -7.02
CA PRO A 15 -9.17 7.41 -7.15
C PRO A 15 -8.03 8.22 -6.54
N PHE A 16 -7.48 7.77 -5.42
CA PHE A 16 -6.36 8.42 -4.72
C PHE A 16 -5.06 8.50 -5.55
N ASN A 17 -4.93 7.74 -6.65
CA ASN A 17 -3.77 7.82 -7.53
C ASN A 17 -3.78 9.07 -8.42
N PHE A 18 -4.95 9.67 -8.64
CA PHE A 18 -5.09 10.85 -9.51
C PHE A 18 -5.90 11.99 -8.87
N PHE A 19 -6.57 11.76 -7.74
CA PHE A 19 -7.04 12.80 -6.84
C PHE A 19 -6.16 12.79 -5.58
N PRO A 20 -5.11 13.63 -5.51
CA PRO A 20 -4.21 13.63 -4.37
C PRO A 20 -4.95 14.07 -3.10
N GLU A 21 -5.07 13.17 -2.15
CA GLU A 21 -5.62 13.40 -0.82
C GLU A 21 -4.56 13.01 0.20
N LEU A 22 -4.06 14.01 0.93
CA LEU A 22 -3.09 13.84 1.99
C LEU A 22 -3.78 14.06 3.33
N ASP A 23 -3.37 13.31 4.34
CA ASP A 23 -3.81 13.49 5.72
C ASP A 23 -3.05 14.67 6.35
N PHE A 24 -3.68 15.84 6.44
CA PHE A 24 -3.04 17.04 6.99
C PHE A 24 -2.98 17.06 8.53
N SER A 25 -3.59 16.07 9.20
CA SER A 25 -3.52 15.95 10.66
C SER A 25 -2.11 15.56 11.14
N ILE A 26 -1.33 14.87 10.32
CA ILE A 26 0.01 14.36 10.68
C ILE A 26 1.15 15.36 10.45
N PHE A 27 0.92 16.43 9.71
CA PHE A 27 1.95 17.41 9.40
C PHE A 27 2.05 18.45 10.51
N GLU A 28 3.20 18.46 11.19
CA GLU A 28 3.52 19.43 12.23
C GLU A 28 4.29 20.64 11.67
N SER A 29 4.98 20.48 10.54
CA SER A 29 5.83 21.53 9.96
C SER A 29 5.79 21.58 8.44
N LEU A 30 6.19 22.74 7.89
CA LEU A 30 6.34 22.91 6.46
C LEU A 30 7.47 22.05 5.88
N GLU A 31 8.52 21.78 6.66
CA GLU A 31 9.63 20.92 6.26
C GLU A 31 9.17 19.46 6.07
N GLN A 32 8.42 18.93 7.04
CA GLN A 32 7.84 17.59 6.94
C GLN A 32 6.90 17.48 5.72
N PHE A 33 6.01 18.46 5.56
CA PHE A 33 5.11 18.49 4.40
C PHE A 33 5.87 18.56 3.07
N ALA A 34 6.89 19.44 2.98
CA ALA A 34 7.71 19.58 1.80
C ALA A 34 8.49 18.29 1.48
N ALA A 35 8.95 17.54 2.50
CA ALA A 35 9.62 16.26 2.29
C ALA A 35 8.68 15.19 1.69
N VAL A 36 7.43 15.12 2.16
CA VAL A 36 6.40 14.24 1.58
C VAL A 36 6.12 14.62 0.14
N ILE A 37 5.89 15.90 -0.12
CA ILE A 37 5.64 16.42 -1.47
C ILE A 37 6.84 16.17 -2.39
N ARG A 38 8.07 16.33 -1.91
CA ARG A 38 9.28 16.05 -2.69
C ARG A 38 9.35 14.61 -3.15
N ARG A 39 9.16 13.67 -2.24
CA ARG A 39 9.20 12.24 -2.56
C ARG A 39 8.07 11.82 -3.51
N ASP A 40 6.87 12.35 -3.27
CA ASP A 40 5.67 11.89 -4.00
C ASP A 40 5.51 12.61 -5.35
N PHE A 41 6.09 13.81 -5.52
CA PHE A 41 5.97 14.59 -6.76
C PHE A 41 7.33 15.02 -7.37
N GLU A 42 8.29 15.54 -6.59
CA GLU A 42 9.52 16.22 -7.11
C GLU A 42 10.54 15.27 -7.72
N GLU A 43 10.98 14.26 -6.98
CA GLU A 43 12.10 13.37 -7.39
C GLU A 43 11.84 12.62 -8.71
N LYS A 44 10.60 12.72 -9.20
CA LYS A 44 10.06 11.93 -10.31
C LYS A 44 9.48 12.79 -11.43
N ALA A 45 9.37 14.11 -11.24
CA ALA A 45 8.80 15.01 -12.25
C ALA A 45 9.90 15.85 -12.91
N PRO A 46 10.19 15.63 -14.21
CA PRO A 46 11.18 16.46 -14.89
C PRO A 46 10.68 17.90 -15.00
N SER A 47 11.59 18.84 -14.79
CA SER A 47 11.38 20.25 -15.10
C SER A 47 11.16 20.45 -16.61
N GLU A 48 10.57 21.57 -16.98
CA GLU A 48 10.37 21.94 -18.38
C GLU A 48 11.69 22.01 -19.17
N THR A 49 12.77 22.49 -18.54
CA THR A 49 14.12 22.52 -19.11
C THR A 49 14.66 21.11 -19.34
N GLU A 50 14.45 20.19 -18.40
CA GLU A 50 14.85 18.78 -18.56
C GLU A 50 14.04 18.07 -19.65
N ILE A 51 12.74 18.35 -19.76
CA ILE A 51 11.91 17.81 -20.85
C ILE A 51 12.45 18.27 -22.21
N VAL A 52 12.76 19.55 -22.36
CA VAL A 52 13.34 20.09 -23.59
C VAL A 52 14.71 19.47 -23.87
N ALA A 53 15.60 19.39 -22.87
CA ALA A 53 16.91 18.80 -23.04
C ALA A 53 16.84 17.32 -23.45
N ARG A 54 15.90 16.55 -22.88
CA ARG A 54 15.64 15.16 -23.27
C ARG A 54 15.12 15.03 -24.71
N LEU A 55 14.26 15.96 -25.14
CA LEU A 55 13.80 16.03 -26.54
C LEU A 55 14.95 16.30 -27.50
N GLU A 56 15.76 17.33 -27.22
CA GLU A 56 16.90 17.73 -28.06
C GLU A 56 17.98 16.65 -28.12
N ALA A 57 18.17 15.90 -27.03
CA ALA A 57 19.07 14.76 -26.96
C ALA A 57 18.50 13.46 -27.59
N GLY A 58 17.26 13.47 -28.09
CA GLY A 58 16.62 12.29 -28.69
C GLY A 58 16.35 11.15 -27.70
N LEU A 59 16.20 11.46 -26.41
CA LEU A 59 15.99 10.47 -25.35
C LEU A 59 14.56 9.93 -25.30
N TYR A 60 13.60 10.63 -25.91
CA TYR A 60 12.25 10.12 -26.12
C TYR A 60 12.19 9.35 -27.44
N ARG A 61 11.84 8.07 -27.37
CA ARG A 61 11.68 7.20 -28.54
C ARG A 61 10.30 7.35 -29.16
N ARG A 62 9.27 7.56 -28.34
CA ARG A 62 7.86 7.65 -28.77
C ARG A 62 7.08 8.69 -27.96
N ARG A 63 5.90 9.09 -28.47
CA ARG A 63 5.04 10.12 -27.85
C ARG A 63 4.69 9.84 -26.39
N HIS A 64 4.47 8.58 -26.00
CA HIS A 64 4.11 8.21 -24.63
C HIS A 64 5.06 8.76 -23.56
N GLU A 65 6.37 8.63 -23.77
CA GLU A 65 7.36 9.02 -22.75
C GLU A 65 7.34 10.53 -22.51
N LEU A 66 7.17 11.32 -23.59
CA LEU A 66 6.97 12.76 -23.49
C LEU A 66 5.65 13.11 -22.79
N LEU A 67 4.54 12.43 -23.11
CA LEU A 67 3.23 12.68 -22.49
C LEU A 67 3.24 12.39 -21.00
N ARG A 68 3.90 11.31 -20.59
CA ARG A 68 4.09 10.94 -19.18
C ARG A 68 4.89 12.03 -18.45
N ASP A 69 6.04 12.42 -19.00
CA ASP A 69 6.91 13.41 -18.37
C ASP A 69 6.22 14.79 -18.31
N LEU A 70 5.43 15.15 -19.32
CA LEU A 70 4.59 16.35 -19.31
C LEU A 70 3.48 16.30 -18.23
N ALA A 71 2.78 15.17 -18.09
CA ALA A 71 1.78 15.00 -17.04
C ALA A 71 2.42 15.11 -15.64
N LEU A 72 3.54 14.43 -15.40
CA LEU A 72 4.29 14.50 -14.14
C LEU A 72 4.73 15.93 -13.80
N ASN A 73 5.24 16.67 -14.79
CA ASN A 73 5.57 18.08 -14.62
C ASN A 73 4.35 18.91 -14.18
N LEU A 74 3.19 18.69 -14.81
CA LEU A 74 1.98 19.45 -14.49
C LEU A 74 1.41 19.11 -13.11
N PHE A 75 1.50 17.86 -12.68
CA PHE A 75 1.20 17.47 -11.29
C PHE A 75 2.16 18.14 -10.32
N TRP A 76 3.46 18.16 -10.61
CA TRP A 76 4.45 18.89 -9.81
C TRP A 76 4.11 20.38 -9.70
N VAL A 77 3.76 21.04 -10.80
CA VAL A 77 3.36 22.46 -10.80
C VAL A 77 2.11 22.69 -9.94
N ASN A 78 1.17 21.74 -9.91
CA ASN A 78 -0.09 21.87 -9.17
C ASN A 78 -0.09 21.22 -7.79
N ARG A 79 1.01 20.59 -7.34
CA ARG A 79 1.10 19.75 -6.13
C ARG A 79 0.46 20.35 -4.88
N TYR A 80 0.74 21.62 -4.59
CA TYR A 80 0.19 22.31 -3.42
C TYR A 80 -1.25 22.73 -3.63
N ALA A 81 -1.61 23.21 -4.83
CA ALA A 81 -2.98 23.59 -5.12
C ALA A 81 -3.90 22.38 -5.03
N MET A 82 -3.54 21.25 -5.63
CA MET A 82 -4.34 20.02 -5.66
C MET A 82 -4.57 19.40 -4.28
N THR A 83 -3.55 19.46 -3.42
CA THR A 83 -3.62 18.85 -2.09
C THR A 83 -4.24 19.78 -1.05
N MET A 84 -4.08 21.10 -1.18
CA MET A 84 -4.46 22.05 -0.14
C MET A 84 -5.68 22.92 -0.48
N TYR A 85 -5.94 23.25 -1.75
CA TYR A 85 -6.87 24.32 -2.10
C TYR A 85 -7.90 23.96 -3.17
N ASP A 86 -9.14 24.41 -2.96
CA ASP A 86 -10.13 24.56 -4.02
C ASP A 86 -9.98 25.96 -4.66
N LYS A 87 -9.90 25.99 -6.00
CA LYS A 87 -9.78 27.23 -6.78
C LYS A 87 -11.17 27.72 -7.20
N ARG A 88 -11.49 28.97 -6.90
CA ARG A 88 -12.81 29.57 -7.18
C ARG A 88 -12.67 30.91 -7.89
N PRO A 89 -13.01 30.99 -9.19
CA PRO A 89 -13.19 32.26 -9.88
C PRO A 89 -14.20 33.12 -9.11
N THR A 90 -13.83 34.36 -8.78
CA THR A 90 -14.62 35.27 -7.95
C THR A 90 -14.44 36.69 -8.48
N ARG A 91 -15.52 37.48 -8.55
CA ARG A 91 -15.42 38.90 -8.88
C ARG A 91 -14.66 39.63 -7.79
N TRP A 92 -13.78 40.55 -8.17
CA TRP A 92 -12.92 41.23 -7.21
C TRP A 92 -13.71 41.95 -6.10
N ARG A 93 -14.85 42.57 -6.43
CA ARG A 93 -15.76 43.19 -5.45
C ARG A 93 -16.28 42.24 -4.37
N ASP A 94 -16.40 40.95 -4.68
CA ASP A 94 -16.98 39.93 -3.80
C ASP A 94 -15.91 39.19 -2.97
N VAL A 95 -14.63 39.47 -3.20
CA VAL A 95 -13.52 38.85 -2.45
C VAL A 95 -13.47 39.40 -1.01
N PRO A 96 -13.57 38.56 0.04
CA PRO A 96 -13.51 39.00 1.42
C PRO A 96 -12.16 39.62 1.77
N ARG A 97 -12.17 40.85 2.33
CA ARG A 97 -10.94 41.63 2.58
C ARG A 97 -10.27 41.39 3.92
N HIS A 98 -10.98 40.76 4.86
CA HIS A 98 -10.54 40.63 6.26
C HIS A 98 -10.47 39.19 6.77
N ARG A 99 -10.74 38.20 5.90
CA ARG A 99 -10.70 36.78 6.27
C ARG A 99 -9.28 36.23 6.23
N ASP A 100 -8.94 35.41 7.22
CA ASP A 100 -7.64 34.73 7.35
C ASP A 100 -7.61 33.34 6.70
N ASP A 101 -8.74 32.88 6.17
CA ASP A 101 -8.96 31.57 5.56
C ASP A 101 -9.30 31.64 4.06
N VAL A 102 -9.10 32.80 3.46
CA VAL A 102 -9.25 33.06 2.02
C VAL A 102 -7.92 33.52 1.46
N PHE A 103 -7.44 32.85 0.42
CA PHE A 103 -6.07 33.00 -0.08
C PHE A 103 -6.04 33.41 -1.55
N LEU A 104 -4.96 34.07 -1.96
CA LEU A 104 -4.70 34.40 -3.37
C LEU A 104 -3.33 33.88 -3.78
N PRO A 105 -3.21 33.26 -4.98
CA PRO A 105 -1.92 32.85 -5.47
C PRO A 105 -1.10 34.09 -5.88
N VAL A 106 0.20 34.02 -5.62
CA VAL A 106 1.19 34.99 -6.11
C VAL A 106 2.06 34.30 -7.15
N PHE A 107 2.36 35.01 -8.23
CA PHE A 107 3.15 34.50 -9.34
C PHE A 107 4.38 35.36 -9.60
N THR A 108 5.50 34.67 -9.81
CA THR A 108 6.64 35.23 -10.56
C THR A 108 6.36 35.02 -12.05
N PRO A 109 6.49 36.06 -12.90
CA PRO A 109 6.31 35.92 -14.34
C PRO A 109 7.16 34.78 -14.92
N TRP A 110 6.58 34.04 -15.86
CA TRP A 110 7.22 32.92 -16.52
C TRP A 110 7.31 33.19 -18.02
N ASP A 111 8.53 33.17 -18.57
CA ASP A 111 8.75 33.17 -20.02
C ASP A 111 8.84 31.73 -20.52
N GLY A 112 7.69 31.20 -20.91
CA GLY A 112 7.55 29.83 -21.40
C GLY A 112 7.65 29.68 -22.92
N ALA A 113 7.83 30.76 -23.68
CA ALA A 113 7.65 30.72 -25.13
C ALA A 113 8.58 29.72 -25.83
N GLY A 114 9.85 29.67 -25.42
CA GLY A 114 10.84 28.73 -25.94
C GLY A 114 10.49 27.25 -25.65
N PRO A 115 10.32 26.86 -24.38
CA PRO A 115 9.90 25.50 -24.02
C PRO A 115 8.60 25.05 -24.69
N VAL A 116 7.59 25.92 -24.77
CA VAL A 116 6.29 25.61 -25.40
C VAL A 116 6.47 25.24 -26.87
N ALA A 117 7.18 26.07 -27.65
CA ALA A 117 7.40 25.81 -29.07
C ALA A 117 8.21 24.52 -29.30
N ARG A 118 9.25 24.28 -28.49
CA ARG A 118 10.09 23.08 -28.61
C ARG A 118 9.35 21.80 -28.26
N ILE A 119 8.53 21.81 -27.21
CA ILE A 119 7.73 20.64 -26.82
C ILE A 119 6.67 20.33 -27.89
N GLU A 120 6.03 21.35 -28.47
CA GLU A 120 5.06 21.17 -29.55
C GLU A 120 5.70 20.58 -30.82
N ALA A 121 6.83 21.14 -31.25
CA ALA A 121 7.58 20.63 -32.39
C ALA A 121 8.11 19.21 -32.13
N GLY A 122 8.64 18.96 -30.93
CA GLY A 122 9.13 17.65 -30.51
C GLY A 122 8.04 16.59 -30.51
N TYR A 123 6.85 16.89 -29.98
CA TYR A 123 5.70 15.99 -30.03
C TYR A 123 5.32 15.62 -31.47
N ARG A 124 5.23 16.61 -32.37
CA ARG A 124 4.91 16.38 -33.78
C ARG A 124 5.96 15.54 -34.51
N ALA A 125 7.22 15.62 -34.09
CA ALA A 125 8.31 14.84 -34.67
C ALA A 125 8.35 13.39 -34.16
N LEU A 126 7.76 13.11 -32.98
CA LEU A 126 7.69 11.76 -32.42
C LEU A 126 6.55 10.96 -33.05
N GLY A 127 6.85 9.71 -33.41
CA GLY A 127 5.83 8.75 -33.85
C GLY A 127 4.93 8.29 -32.69
N PRO A 128 3.66 7.95 -32.95
CA PRO A 128 2.75 7.44 -31.93
C PRO A 128 3.28 6.14 -31.32
N THR A 129 2.93 5.90 -30.06
CA THR A 129 3.32 4.66 -29.35
C THR A 129 2.31 3.55 -29.59
N TRP A 130 1.01 3.85 -29.43
CA TRP A 130 -0.06 2.86 -29.56
C TRP A 130 -1.27 3.36 -30.36
N ASP A 131 -1.96 4.39 -29.87
CA ASP A 131 -3.18 4.93 -30.50
C ASP A 131 -3.02 6.44 -30.71
N GLU A 132 -2.81 6.84 -31.97
CA GLU A 132 -2.54 8.23 -32.34
C GLU A 132 -3.66 9.18 -31.91
N GLY A 133 -4.92 8.81 -32.12
CA GLY A 133 -6.06 9.65 -31.78
C GLY A 133 -6.18 9.95 -30.28
N THR A 134 -5.98 8.93 -29.44
CA THR A 134 -5.99 9.10 -27.98
C THR A 134 -4.76 9.87 -27.51
N GLU A 135 -3.58 9.59 -28.06
CA GLU A 135 -2.35 10.32 -27.75
C GLU A 135 -2.48 11.81 -28.10
N ASP A 136 -3.06 12.15 -29.26
CA ASP A 136 -3.30 13.53 -29.68
C ASP A 136 -4.32 14.23 -28.77
N LYS A 137 -5.38 13.51 -28.36
CA LYS A 137 -6.36 14.03 -27.40
C LYS A 137 -5.72 14.34 -26.05
N VAL A 138 -4.92 13.41 -25.52
CA VAL A 138 -4.18 13.58 -24.26
C VAL A 138 -3.21 14.75 -24.38
N PHE A 139 -2.41 14.79 -25.46
CA PHE A 139 -1.46 15.86 -25.71
C PHE A 139 -2.16 17.22 -25.75
N ARG A 140 -3.25 17.34 -26.51
CA ARG A 140 -4.01 18.61 -26.61
C ARG A 140 -4.44 19.11 -25.23
N ILE A 141 -4.92 18.22 -24.36
CA ILE A 141 -5.34 18.60 -23.00
C ILE A 141 -4.14 19.03 -22.15
N LEU A 142 -3.10 18.20 -22.07
CA LEU A 142 -1.91 18.47 -21.24
C LEU A 142 -1.17 19.71 -21.73
N PHE A 143 -0.95 19.81 -23.04
CA PHE A 143 -0.25 20.91 -23.68
C PHE A 143 -1.02 22.22 -23.53
N ASP A 144 -2.35 22.20 -23.59
CA ASP A 144 -3.15 23.39 -23.35
C ASP A 144 -3.02 23.92 -21.90
N VAL A 145 -2.91 23.02 -20.92
CA VAL A 145 -2.59 23.41 -19.54
C VAL A 145 -1.16 23.95 -19.43
N PHE A 146 -0.20 23.25 -20.05
CA PHE A 146 1.22 23.62 -20.00
C PHE A 146 1.50 24.98 -20.62
N ARG A 147 1.04 25.23 -21.85
CA ARG A 147 1.34 26.46 -22.59
C ARG A 147 0.75 27.73 -21.97
N HIS A 148 -0.28 27.57 -21.13
CA HIS A 148 -0.94 28.68 -20.45
C HIS A 148 -0.59 28.81 -18.96
N LYS A 149 0.39 28.04 -18.48
CA LYS A 149 0.97 28.21 -17.15
C LYS A 149 1.42 29.67 -16.96
N LYS A 150 1.26 30.21 -15.75
CA LYS A 150 1.53 31.64 -15.47
C LYS A 150 2.70 31.90 -14.52
N GLY A 151 3.30 30.86 -13.93
CA GLY A 151 4.47 31.04 -13.07
C GLY A 151 5.40 29.84 -13.13
N ALA A 152 6.68 30.07 -12.87
CA ALA A 152 7.69 29.03 -12.82
C ALA A 152 7.34 28.00 -11.73
N GLY A 153 7.33 26.71 -12.09
CA GLY A 153 6.85 25.64 -11.19
C GLY A 153 7.74 25.37 -9.97
N ALA A 154 9.00 25.81 -10.03
CA ALA A 154 10.03 25.57 -9.02
C ALA A 154 9.83 26.40 -7.74
N GLU A 155 9.27 27.60 -7.84
CA GLU A 155 9.22 28.59 -6.75
C GLU A 155 7.81 28.81 -6.17
N LEU A 156 6.91 27.84 -6.29
CA LEU A 156 5.55 28.00 -5.76
C LEU A 156 5.54 27.75 -4.25
N PRO A 157 5.23 28.75 -3.40
CA PRO A 157 5.14 28.53 -1.96
C PRO A 157 3.98 27.59 -1.66
N ALA A 158 4.14 26.67 -0.70
CA ALA A 158 3.06 25.77 -0.28
C ALA A 158 1.87 26.56 0.26
N VAL A 159 2.13 27.45 1.21
CA VAL A 159 1.15 28.33 1.83
C VAL A 159 1.06 29.62 1.03
N LYS A 160 -0.14 29.92 0.52
CA LYS A 160 -0.43 31.17 -0.18
C LYS A 160 -0.68 32.30 0.82
N PRO A 161 -0.47 33.58 0.44
CA PRO A 161 -0.88 34.69 1.28
C PRO A 161 -2.41 34.76 1.37
N THR A 162 -2.91 35.21 2.52
CA THR A 162 -4.32 35.56 2.67
C THR A 162 -4.65 36.83 1.88
N VAL A 163 -5.94 37.11 1.67
CA VAL A 163 -6.36 38.36 1.02
C VAL A 163 -5.83 39.61 1.74
N PRO A 164 -5.87 39.75 3.08
CA PRO A 164 -5.22 40.86 3.77
C PRO A 164 -3.71 40.95 3.52
N GLU A 165 -2.99 39.81 3.55
CA GLU A 165 -1.54 39.77 3.39
C GLU A 165 -1.10 40.22 1.99
N ILE A 166 -1.79 39.74 0.94
CA ILE A 166 -1.46 40.14 -0.44
C ILE A 166 -1.84 41.60 -0.73
N LEU A 167 -2.89 42.13 -0.10
CA LEU A 167 -3.27 43.54 -0.23
C LEU A 167 -2.25 44.50 0.39
N ALA A 168 -1.44 44.02 1.35
CA ALA A 168 -0.34 44.80 1.93
C ALA A 168 0.80 45.05 0.92
N ASP A 169 0.90 44.26 -0.15
CA ASP A 169 1.78 44.49 -1.28
C ASP A 169 0.99 44.56 -2.61
N PRO A 170 0.47 45.74 -2.98
CA PRO A 170 -0.34 45.90 -4.19
C PRO A 170 0.35 45.53 -5.50
N ARG A 171 1.68 45.38 -5.51
CA ARG A 171 2.47 44.99 -6.70
C ARG A 171 2.52 43.48 -6.91
N SER A 172 2.09 42.69 -5.93
CA SER A 172 1.98 41.24 -6.07
C SER A 172 1.09 40.89 -7.28
N LEU A 173 1.53 39.91 -8.08
CA LEU A 173 0.82 39.47 -9.28
C LEU A 173 -0.10 38.30 -8.97
N THR A 174 -1.36 38.40 -9.38
CA THR A 174 -2.34 37.31 -9.27
C THR A 174 -3.06 37.07 -10.59
N TYR A 175 -3.93 36.06 -10.63
CA TYR A 175 -4.76 35.78 -11.80
C TYR A 175 -5.77 36.89 -12.05
N HIS A 176 -5.86 37.33 -13.30
CA HIS A 176 -6.95 38.11 -13.84
C HIS A 176 -7.54 37.34 -15.04
N LEU A 177 -8.78 36.87 -14.88
CA LEU A 177 -9.56 36.23 -15.94
C LEU A 177 -10.27 37.33 -16.74
N LEU A 178 -9.94 37.47 -18.02
CA LEU A 178 -10.53 38.46 -18.92
C LEU A 178 -11.99 38.15 -19.25
N ALA A 179 -12.35 36.87 -19.16
CA ALA A 179 -13.71 36.36 -19.25
C ALA A 179 -13.85 35.20 -18.27
N TYR A 180 -15.03 35.10 -17.64
CA TYR A 180 -15.39 33.96 -16.82
C TYR A 180 -16.74 33.40 -17.28
N ASP A 181 -16.70 32.14 -17.68
CA ASP A 181 -17.88 31.33 -17.98
C ASP A 181 -18.09 30.34 -16.83
N PRO A 182 -19.17 30.46 -16.04
CA PRO A 182 -19.47 29.51 -14.97
C PRO A 182 -19.75 28.10 -15.50
N ASP A 183 -20.14 27.97 -16.77
CA ASP A 183 -20.44 26.71 -17.45
C ASP A 183 -19.24 26.18 -18.25
N TYR A 184 -18.03 26.72 -18.03
CA TYR A 184 -16.82 26.26 -18.72
C TYR A 184 -16.64 24.74 -18.57
N PRO A 185 -16.42 24.00 -19.68
CA PRO A 185 -16.47 22.56 -19.68
C PRO A 185 -15.40 21.93 -18.78
N GLY A 186 -15.78 20.88 -18.07
CA GLY A 186 -14.90 20.06 -17.25
C GLY A 186 -15.31 18.60 -17.29
N TYR A 187 -14.50 17.76 -16.68
CA TYR A 187 -14.78 16.33 -16.54
C TYR A 187 -15.38 16.08 -15.16
N SER A 188 -16.50 15.37 -15.09
CA SER A 188 -17.07 14.91 -13.84
C SER A 188 -16.20 13.82 -13.20
N TYR A 189 -16.49 13.48 -11.92
CA TYR A 189 -15.88 12.32 -11.28
C TYR A 189 -16.14 11.04 -12.08
N ALA A 190 -17.36 10.87 -12.60
CA ALA A 190 -17.74 9.73 -13.42
C ALA A 190 -16.94 9.68 -14.72
N ASP A 191 -16.71 10.80 -15.42
CA ASP A 191 -15.91 10.81 -16.65
C ASP A 191 -14.47 10.29 -16.41
N ILE A 192 -13.91 10.58 -15.23
CA ILE A 192 -12.55 10.18 -14.86
C ILE A 192 -12.50 8.72 -14.40
N VAL A 193 -13.41 8.30 -13.52
CA VAL A 193 -13.43 6.92 -13.00
C VAL A 193 -13.84 5.93 -14.10
N GLU A 194 -14.83 6.29 -14.91
CA GLU A 194 -15.33 5.49 -16.03
C GLU A 194 -14.49 5.63 -17.30
N CYS A 195 -13.36 6.35 -17.24
CA CYS A 195 -12.38 6.34 -18.31
C CYS A 195 -11.95 4.90 -18.60
N PHE A 196 -11.92 4.50 -19.86
CA PHE A 196 -11.53 3.16 -20.25
C PHE A 196 -10.72 3.20 -21.54
N HIS A 197 -9.61 2.47 -21.57
CA HIS A 197 -8.82 2.28 -22.77
C HIS A 197 -8.15 0.90 -22.74
N ARG A 198 -7.99 0.27 -23.91
CA ARG A 198 -7.39 -1.08 -24.00
C ARG A 198 -5.93 -1.08 -23.55
N VAL A 199 -5.19 -0.02 -23.88
CA VAL A 199 -3.79 0.20 -23.48
C VAL A 199 -3.74 0.81 -22.07
N PRO A 200 -3.10 0.14 -21.09
CA PRO A 200 -2.99 0.62 -19.71
C PRO A 200 -2.53 2.07 -19.55
N GLU A 201 -1.43 2.40 -20.23
CA GLU A 201 -0.72 3.66 -20.12
C GLU A 201 -1.55 4.82 -20.65
N LEU A 202 -2.29 4.60 -21.73
CA LEU A 202 -3.19 5.60 -22.31
C LEU A 202 -4.43 5.81 -21.43
N GLU A 203 -4.92 4.77 -20.75
CA GLU A 203 -6.01 4.92 -19.78
C GLU A 203 -5.56 5.80 -18.60
N ALA A 204 -4.39 5.52 -18.04
CA ALA A 204 -3.80 6.31 -16.96
C ALA A 204 -3.54 7.77 -17.38
N LEU A 205 -2.92 7.99 -18.55
CA LEU A 205 -2.67 9.33 -19.09
C LEU A 205 -3.97 10.10 -19.35
N SER A 206 -5.01 9.43 -19.84
CA SER A 206 -6.31 10.06 -20.09
C SER A 206 -6.95 10.55 -18.80
N ARG A 207 -6.93 9.74 -17.73
CA ARG A 207 -7.41 10.17 -16.40
C ARG A 207 -6.62 11.36 -15.87
N GLN A 208 -5.30 11.28 -15.93
CA GLN A 208 -4.41 12.35 -15.48
C GLN A 208 -4.65 13.66 -16.26
N ALA A 209 -4.82 13.59 -17.58
CA ALA A 209 -5.12 14.75 -18.41
C ALA A 209 -6.45 15.41 -18.02
N MET A 210 -7.51 14.62 -17.77
CA MET A 210 -8.80 15.13 -17.33
C MET A 210 -8.73 15.80 -15.95
N VAL A 211 -8.00 15.20 -15.00
CA VAL A 211 -7.75 15.79 -13.67
C VAL A 211 -7.01 17.12 -13.79
N LEU A 212 -5.95 17.17 -14.61
CA LEU A 212 -5.15 18.38 -14.80
C LEU A 212 -5.92 19.49 -15.54
N HIS A 213 -6.80 19.13 -16.48
CA HIS A 213 -7.73 20.09 -17.10
C HIS A 213 -8.64 20.74 -16.05
N ASN A 214 -9.20 19.93 -15.15
CA ASN A 214 -10.11 20.40 -14.10
C ASN A 214 -9.43 21.33 -13.08
N GLN A 215 -8.09 21.38 -13.03
CA GLN A 215 -7.38 22.37 -12.20
C GLN A 215 -7.57 23.81 -12.67
N TYR A 216 -8.14 24.02 -13.86
CA TYR A 216 -8.37 25.32 -14.48
C TYR A 216 -9.72 25.30 -15.21
N ARG A 217 -10.83 25.34 -14.47
CA ARG A 217 -12.20 25.37 -15.02
C ARG A 217 -12.59 26.78 -15.50
N TRP A 218 -11.78 27.31 -16.41
CA TRP A 218 -11.95 28.57 -17.12
C TRP A 218 -11.03 28.58 -18.34
N ASP A 219 -11.25 29.52 -19.27
CA ASP A 219 -10.39 29.68 -20.44
C ASP A 219 -9.00 30.19 -20.02
N ARG A 220 -8.01 29.31 -20.17
CA ARG A 220 -6.61 29.58 -19.81
C ARG A 220 -5.93 30.56 -20.77
N GLY A 221 -6.41 30.65 -22.02
CA GLY A 221 -5.96 31.62 -23.02
C GLY A 221 -6.43 33.04 -22.68
N GLN A 222 -7.60 33.17 -22.05
CA GLN A 222 -8.16 34.43 -21.54
C GLN A 222 -7.73 34.75 -20.10
N THR A 223 -6.55 34.27 -19.70
CA THR A 223 -5.99 34.51 -18.37
C THR A 223 -4.69 35.31 -18.48
N ARG A 224 -4.55 36.39 -17.71
CA ARG A 224 -3.29 37.13 -17.55
C ARG A 224 -2.91 37.29 -16.08
N LEU A 225 -1.67 37.71 -15.84
CA LEU A 225 -1.25 38.19 -14.53
C LEU A 225 -1.47 39.69 -14.44
N THR A 226 -1.93 40.16 -13.27
CA THR A 226 -2.09 41.60 -13.01
C THR A 226 -1.71 41.90 -11.57
N GLU A 227 -1.21 43.11 -11.32
CA GLU A 227 -0.95 43.63 -9.98
C GLU A 227 -2.27 43.73 -9.21
N VAL A 228 -2.30 43.24 -7.97
CA VAL A 228 -3.51 43.27 -7.13
C VAL A 228 -4.07 44.69 -6.98
N GLY A 229 -3.21 45.71 -6.87
CA GLY A 229 -3.60 47.11 -6.77
C GLY A 229 -4.27 47.69 -8.03
N ARG A 230 -4.23 46.99 -9.17
CA ARG A 230 -4.83 47.43 -10.45
C ARG A 230 -6.13 46.70 -10.79
N LEU A 231 -6.61 45.81 -9.93
CA LEU A 231 -7.85 45.08 -10.16
C LEU A 231 -9.07 46.00 -10.01
N ALA A 232 -9.91 46.03 -11.04
CA ALA A 232 -11.20 46.71 -11.00
C ALA A 232 -12.26 45.85 -10.29
N PRO A 233 -13.35 46.45 -9.76
CA PRO A 233 -14.40 45.71 -9.03
C PRO A 233 -15.04 44.54 -9.81
N ASP A 234 -15.12 44.63 -11.13
CA ASP A 234 -15.71 43.59 -11.99
C ASP A 234 -14.71 42.59 -12.57
N ASP A 235 -13.42 42.77 -12.32
CA ASP A 235 -12.39 41.82 -12.74
C ASP A 235 -12.60 40.49 -12.00
N PHE A 236 -12.41 39.37 -12.70
CA PHE A 236 -12.44 38.05 -12.08
C PHE A 236 -11.03 37.62 -11.69
N VAL A 237 -10.88 37.18 -10.43
CA VAL A 237 -9.66 36.56 -9.90
C VAL A 237 -9.94 35.11 -9.49
N VAL A 238 -8.89 34.33 -9.23
CA VAL A 238 -9.03 32.95 -8.73
C VAL A 238 -8.63 32.90 -7.27
N VAL A 239 -9.63 32.76 -6.40
CA VAL A 239 -9.47 32.68 -4.95
C VAL A 239 -9.26 31.23 -4.53
N PHE A 240 -8.38 31.01 -3.56
CA PHE A 240 -8.02 29.69 -3.05
C PHE A 240 -8.65 29.51 -1.66
N HIS A 241 -9.44 28.44 -1.51
CA HIS A 241 -10.03 28.05 -0.23
C HIS A 241 -9.41 26.74 0.24
N PRO A 242 -9.06 26.57 1.52
CA PRO A 242 -8.63 25.27 2.04
C PRO A 242 -9.66 24.18 1.71
N ARG A 243 -9.21 23.02 1.23
CA ARG A 243 -10.11 21.90 0.88
C ARG A 243 -10.81 21.31 2.10
N THR A 244 -10.13 21.33 3.25
CA THR A 244 -10.61 20.79 4.52
C THR A 244 -10.21 21.69 5.68
N GLU A 245 -10.88 21.53 6.82
CA GLU A 245 -10.49 22.22 8.07
C GLU A 245 -9.08 21.82 8.52
N GLU A 246 -8.65 20.58 8.29
CA GLU A 246 -7.30 20.10 8.61
C GLU A 246 -6.22 20.88 7.86
N VAL A 247 -6.45 21.21 6.58
CA VAL A 247 -5.54 22.06 5.80
C VAL A 247 -5.47 23.46 6.41
N LEU A 248 -6.62 24.04 6.79
CA LEU A 248 -6.64 25.37 7.41
C LEU A 248 -5.89 25.37 8.75
N GLN A 249 -6.10 24.36 9.58
CA GLN A 249 -5.37 24.20 10.85
C GLN A 249 -3.87 24.00 10.62
N PHE A 250 -3.47 23.21 9.61
CA PHE A 250 -2.06 23.10 9.22
C PHE A 250 -1.47 24.45 8.82
N ILE A 251 -2.13 25.22 7.96
CA ILE A 251 -1.70 26.56 7.55
C ILE A 251 -1.52 27.47 8.77
N ARG A 252 -2.49 27.48 9.70
CA ARG A 252 -2.42 28.25 10.95
C ARG A 252 -1.25 27.82 11.82
N ARG A 253 -1.00 26.50 11.97
CA ARG A 253 0.15 25.97 12.74
C ARG A 253 1.48 26.45 12.17
N VAL A 254 1.69 26.33 10.86
CA VAL A 254 2.97 26.71 10.22
C VAL A 254 3.18 28.22 10.20
N LYS A 255 2.12 29.03 10.06
CA LYS A 255 2.20 30.50 10.18
C LYS A 255 2.43 30.96 11.61
N GLY A 256 1.90 30.25 12.60
CA GLY A 256 2.03 30.57 14.03
C GLY A 256 3.41 30.29 14.65
N ASN A 257 4.40 29.88 13.84
CA ASN A 257 5.79 29.62 14.26
C ASN A 257 5.96 28.62 15.43
N ARG A 258 4.96 27.75 15.67
CA ARG A 258 5.06 26.69 16.69
C ARG A 258 5.89 25.54 16.15
N ARG A 259 7.21 25.57 16.37
CA ARG A 259 8.10 24.44 16.08
C ARG A 259 8.04 23.43 17.23
N GLN A 260 7.40 22.29 17.00
CA GLN A 260 7.60 21.11 17.84
C GLN A 260 8.61 20.21 17.12
N ARG A 261 9.78 19.99 17.74
CA ARG A 261 10.80 19.08 17.20
C ARG A 261 10.66 17.76 17.94
N VAL A 262 10.06 16.76 17.30
CA VAL A 262 10.03 15.39 17.83
C VAL A 262 11.46 14.86 17.84
N ARG A 263 12.07 14.73 19.02
CA ARG A 263 13.34 14.02 19.18
C ARG A 263 13.07 12.53 19.17
N ARG A 264 13.46 11.82 18.10
CA ARG A 264 13.54 10.35 18.13
C ARG A 264 14.78 9.94 18.94
N PRO A 265 14.67 8.94 19.84
CA PRO A 265 15.83 8.41 20.55
C PRO A 265 16.81 7.75 19.57
N THR A 266 18.10 7.82 19.85
CA THR A 266 19.11 7.10 19.08
C THR A 266 18.98 5.59 19.34
N PRO A 267 18.92 4.74 18.31
CA PRO A 267 18.95 3.30 18.47
C PRO A 267 20.16 2.82 19.28
N VAL A 268 19.93 1.87 20.18
CA VAL A 268 20.99 1.11 20.86
C VAL A 268 21.38 -0.08 20.00
N GLU A 269 22.66 -0.45 20.00
CA GLU A 269 23.16 -1.63 19.31
C GLU A 269 22.50 -2.91 19.86
N ALA A 270 21.93 -3.72 18.97
CA ALA A 270 21.29 -4.97 19.33
C ALA A 270 22.33 -6.00 19.81
N ARG A 271 22.01 -6.71 20.91
CA ARG A 271 22.87 -7.75 21.48
C ARG A 271 22.16 -9.10 21.43
N LYS A 272 22.94 -10.16 21.25
CA LYS A 272 22.42 -11.53 21.35
C LYS A 272 21.99 -11.83 22.80
N PRO A 273 20.96 -12.68 22.99
CA PRO A 273 20.58 -13.10 24.33
C PRO A 273 21.73 -13.88 25.00
N ALA A 274 21.84 -13.77 26.32
CA ALA A 274 22.86 -14.48 27.09
C ALA A 274 22.72 -16.01 26.99
N SER A 275 21.49 -16.49 26.76
CA SER A 275 21.19 -17.89 26.46
C SER A 275 20.26 -17.95 25.25
N PRO A 276 20.58 -18.73 24.20
CA PRO A 276 19.70 -18.92 23.06
C PRO A 276 18.34 -19.48 23.48
N TYR A 277 17.28 -19.05 22.80
CA TYR A 277 15.94 -19.60 23.00
C TYR A 277 15.80 -20.87 22.17
N PRO A 278 15.70 -22.07 22.78
CA PRO A 278 15.55 -23.31 22.03
C PRO A 278 14.15 -23.39 21.41
N PRO A 279 14.00 -24.05 20.24
CA PRO A 279 12.69 -24.40 19.71
C PRO A 279 11.86 -25.19 20.71
N VAL A 280 10.53 -25.03 20.66
CA VAL A 280 9.62 -25.79 21.50
C VAL A 280 9.22 -27.08 20.80
N ASP A 281 9.69 -28.21 21.32
CA ASP A 281 9.14 -29.54 21.01
C ASP A 281 7.80 -29.69 21.74
N VAL A 282 6.71 -29.75 20.96
CA VAL A 282 5.35 -29.77 21.49
C VAL A 282 5.08 -31.05 22.27
N ARG A 283 5.55 -32.19 21.76
CA ARG A 283 5.34 -33.50 22.40
C ARG A 283 6.07 -33.58 23.74
N ALA A 284 7.28 -33.01 23.81
CA ALA A 284 8.07 -33.01 25.04
C ALA A 284 7.54 -32.01 26.09
N ARG A 285 6.95 -30.89 25.64
CA ARG A 285 6.60 -29.77 26.53
C ARG A 285 5.16 -29.80 27.05
N PHE A 286 4.22 -30.32 26.27
CA PHE A 286 2.79 -30.15 26.53
C PHE A 286 2.06 -31.48 26.70
N LYS A 287 0.96 -31.45 27.46
CA LYS A 287 0.14 -32.65 27.73
C LYS A 287 -0.99 -32.78 26.73
N VAL A 288 -1.69 -31.66 26.45
CA VAL A 288 -2.75 -31.60 25.45
C VAL A 288 -2.08 -31.38 24.09
N LEU A 289 -2.07 -32.40 23.26
CA LEU A 289 -1.40 -32.35 21.97
C LEU A 289 -2.33 -31.72 20.92
N PRO A 290 -1.85 -30.82 20.05
CA PRO A 290 -2.68 -30.16 19.04
C PRO A 290 -2.91 -31.06 17.81
N ARG A 291 -4.15 -31.05 17.28
CA ARG A 291 -4.54 -31.61 15.99
C ARG A 291 -5.18 -30.53 15.14
N VAL A 292 -4.79 -30.43 13.87
CA VAL A 292 -5.44 -29.53 12.90
C VAL A 292 -6.60 -30.28 12.27
N GLU A 293 -7.83 -29.78 12.45
CA GLU A 293 -9.02 -30.46 11.94
C GLU A 293 -9.59 -29.81 10.68
N ALA A 294 -9.36 -28.52 10.50
CA ALA A 294 -9.80 -27.78 9.33
C ALA A 294 -8.85 -26.64 8.99
N LEU A 295 -8.72 -26.38 7.68
CA LEU A 295 -8.20 -25.15 7.12
C LEU A 295 -9.15 -24.69 6.01
N ALA A 296 -9.72 -23.49 6.17
CA ALA A 296 -10.52 -22.84 5.15
C ALA A 296 -9.99 -21.44 4.86
N VAL A 297 -10.28 -20.94 3.65
CA VAL A 297 -9.73 -19.66 3.18
C VAL A 297 -10.79 -18.82 2.48
N TYR A 298 -10.66 -17.51 2.61
CA TYR A 298 -11.30 -16.51 1.76
C TYR A 298 -10.23 -15.81 0.92
N ARG A 299 -10.50 -15.69 -0.37
CA ARG A 299 -9.66 -14.94 -1.32
C ARG A 299 -10.42 -13.70 -1.77
N GLY A 300 -9.71 -12.60 -1.94
CA GLY A 300 -10.28 -11.45 -2.63
C GLY A 300 -10.89 -11.85 -3.98
N GLU A 301 -12.13 -11.41 -4.20
CA GLU A 301 -12.94 -11.70 -5.36
C GLU A 301 -12.52 -10.90 -6.61
N ARG A 302 -11.74 -9.84 -6.43
CA ARG A 302 -11.24 -8.98 -7.51
C ARG A 302 -9.80 -9.32 -7.85
N VAL A 303 -9.51 -9.48 -9.13
CA VAL A 303 -8.14 -9.63 -9.66
C VAL A 303 -7.56 -8.24 -9.92
N CYS A 304 -6.37 -7.98 -9.39
CA CYS A 304 -5.54 -6.83 -9.73
C CYS A 304 -4.26 -7.30 -10.42
N THR A 305 -4.26 -7.27 -11.74
CA THR A 305 -3.08 -7.63 -12.56
C THR A 305 -2.00 -6.54 -12.51
N ASN A 306 -0.78 -6.87 -12.96
CA ASN A 306 0.25 -5.84 -13.17
C ASN A 306 -0.21 -4.74 -14.14
N ASP A 307 -1.02 -5.07 -15.15
CA ASP A 307 -1.62 -4.08 -16.06
C ASP A 307 -2.60 -3.15 -15.34
N ASP A 308 -3.38 -3.66 -14.39
CA ASP A 308 -4.30 -2.83 -13.60
C ASP A 308 -3.54 -1.82 -12.73
N LEU A 309 -2.32 -2.17 -12.26
CA LEU A 309 -1.43 -1.22 -11.59
C LEU A 309 -0.97 -0.11 -12.56
N ILE A 310 -0.67 -0.44 -13.81
CA ILE A 310 -0.26 0.55 -14.83
C ILE A 310 -1.43 1.46 -15.21
N ARG A 311 -2.63 0.89 -15.44
CA ARG A 311 -3.89 1.64 -15.69
C ARG A 311 -4.21 2.65 -14.60
N ASN A 312 -3.79 2.32 -13.39
CA ASN A 312 -3.96 3.14 -12.20
C ASN A 312 -2.64 3.78 -11.76
N ALA A 313 -1.79 4.20 -12.69
CA ALA A 313 -0.57 4.90 -12.33
C ALA A 313 -0.86 6.18 -11.54
N ALA A 314 -0.24 6.29 -10.36
CA ALA A 314 -0.27 7.50 -9.57
C ALA A 314 0.56 8.63 -10.20
N TYR A 315 0.37 9.86 -9.70
CA TYR A 315 1.20 11.03 -10.03
C TYR A 315 2.69 10.88 -9.65
N CYS A 316 3.06 9.81 -8.95
CA CYS A 316 4.44 9.40 -8.69
C CYS A 316 4.87 8.21 -9.59
N TRP A 317 4.43 8.23 -10.86
CA TRP A 317 4.43 7.12 -11.83
C TRP A 317 5.72 6.25 -11.79
N SER A 318 5.56 4.93 -11.66
CA SER A 318 6.68 3.97 -11.79
C SER A 318 6.88 3.60 -13.26
N PRO A 319 8.08 3.77 -13.85
CA PRO A 319 8.29 3.43 -15.26
C PRO A 319 8.30 1.92 -15.53
N MET A 320 8.11 1.08 -14.50
CA MET A 320 8.14 -0.37 -14.64
C MET A 320 6.94 -0.89 -15.41
N THR A 321 7.23 -1.76 -16.37
CA THR A 321 6.28 -2.59 -17.12
C THR A 321 5.73 -3.73 -16.26
N ALA A 322 4.69 -4.40 -16.75
CA ALA A 322 4.12 -5.56 -16.10
C ALA A 322 5.12 -6.72 -15.98
N ASP A 323 5.98 -6.89 -16.98
CA ASP A 323 7.03 -7.90 -16.99
C ASP A 323 8.10 -7.61 -15.95
N GLU A 324 8.59 -6.37 -15.85
CA GLU A 324 9.58 -5.98 -14.83
C GLU A 324 9.04 -6.13 -13.40
N ILE A 325 7.73 -5.89 -13.18
CA ILE A 325 7.10 -6.16 -11.88
C ILE A 325 7.13 -7.66 -11.59
N ARG A 326 6.73 -8.51 -12.56
CA ARG A 326 6.75 -9.97 -12.42
C ARG A 326 8.16 -10.47 -12.13
N GLU A 327 9.17 -10.05 -12.89
CA GLU A 327 10.56 -10.48 -12.70
C GLU A 327 11.12 -10.09 -11.33
N LYS A 328 10.83 -8.86 -10.89
CA LYS A 328 11.32 -8.33 -9.61
C LYS A 328 10.64 -8.96 -8.39
N THR A 329 9.37 -9.35 -8.50
CA THR A 329 8.57 -9.75 -7.33
C THR A 329 8.12 -11.20 -7.35
N GLY A 330 8.05 -11.82 -8.53
CA GLY A 330 7.35 -13.06 -8.79
C GLY A 330 5.82 -12.92 -8.72
N ILE A 331 5.28 -11.70 -8.80
CA ILE A 331 3.83 -11.44 -8.69
C ILE A 331 3.27 -11.00 -10.04
N GLU A 332 2.28 -11.74 -10.54
CA GLU A 332 1.56 -11.45 -11.78
C GLU A 332 0.26 -10.70 -11.49
N GLN A 333 -0.40 -11.09 -10.40
CA GLN A 333 -1.66 -10.51 -9.95
C GLN A 333 -1.80 -10.58 -8.43
N ARG A 334 -2.64 -9.70 -7.89
CA ARG A 334 -3.10 -9.74 -6.49
C ARG A 334 -4.61 -9.99 -6.45
N ARG A 335 -5.08 -10.43 -5.29
CA ARG A 335 -6.52 -10.53 -4.99
C ARG A 335 -6.92 -9.40 -4.07
N TYR A 336 -7.97 -8.66 -4.41
CA TYR A 336 -8.55 -7.59 -3.59
C TYR A 336 -10.01 -7.89 -3.27
N THR A 337 -10.50 -7.31 -2.18
CA THR A 337 -11.88 -7.48 -1.76
C THR A 337 -12.57 -6.15 -1.48
N GLU A 338 -13.83 -6.07 -1.90
CA GLU A 338 -14.76 -5.00 -1.51
C GLU A 338 -15.29 -5.20 -0.09
N LEU A 339 -15.15 -6.41 0.49
CA LEU A 339 -15.57 -6.71 1.86
C LEU A 339 -14.63 -6.09 2.90
N GLU A 340 -15.15 -5.76 4.06
CA GLU A 340 -14.33 -5.36 5.22
C GLU A 340 -13.54 -6.55 5.79
N LEU A 341 -12.43 -6.24 6.48
CA LEU A 341 -11.51 -7.23 7.05
C LEU A 341 -12.22 -8.26 7.95
N ASP A 342 -13.13 -7.78 8.79
CA ASP A 342 -13.89 -8.60 9.72
C ASP A 342 -14.86 -9.54 9.00
N HIS A 343 -15.49 -9.08 7.92
CA HIS A 343 -16.39 -9.91 7.09
C HIS A 343 -15.63 -11.02 6.34
N MET A 344 -14.51 -10.72 5.68
CA MET A 344 -13.72 -11.76 5.00
C MET A 344 -13.15 -12.79 6.00
N ALA A 345 -12.76 -12.35 7.21
CA ALA A 345 -12.34 -13.23 8.29
C ALA A 345 -13.49 -14.13 8.78
N LEU A 346 -14.70 -13.59 8.89
CA LEU A 346 -15.91 -14.34 9.26
C LEU A 346 -16.24 -15.43 8.23
N LEU A 347 -16.09 -15.15 6.93
CA LEU A 347 -16.32 -16.13 5.87
C LEU A 347 -15.34 -17.30 5.97
N ALA A 348 -14.05 -17.02 6.19
CA ALA A 348 -13.04 -18.06 6.40
C ALA A 348 -13.34 -18.88 7.68
N ALA A 349 -13.66 -18.21 8.79
CA ALA A 349 -14.00 -18.84 10.06
C ALA A 349 -15.21 -19.77 9.96
N ARG A 350 -16.31 -19.32 9.34
CA ARG A 350 -17.51 -20.14 9.12
C ARG A 350 -17.21 -21.38 8.29
N ALA A 351 -16.41 -21.22 7.23
CA ALA A 351 -16.02 -22.35 6.39
C ALA A 351 -15.14 -23.36 7.15
N ALA A 352 -14.23 -22.88 8.02
CA ALA A 352 -13.39 -23.76 8.83
C ALA A 352 -14.20 -24.53 9.88
N LEU A 353 -15.15 -23.88 10.56
CA LEU A 353 -16.07 -24.55 11.50
C LEU A 353 -16.98 -25.56 10.80
N ALA A 354 -17.52 -25.22 9.64
CA ALA A 354 -18.31 -26.16 8.85
C ALA A 354 -17.50 -27.38 8.40
N LYS A 355 -16.22 -27.18 8.05
CA LYS A 355 -15.30 -28.26 7.67
C LYS A 355 -14.91 -29.15 8.84
N SER A 356 -14.69 -28.58 10.02
CA SER A 356 -14.35 -29.35 11.22
C SER A 356 -15.56 -30.07 11.83
N GLY A 357 -16.77 -29.55 11.60
CA GLY A 357 -18.01 -30.09 12.16
C GLY A 357 -18.33 -29.58 13.57
N HIS A 358 -17.55 -28.63 14.10
CA HIS A 358 -17.77 -28.06 15.45
C HIS A 358 -18.86 -26.99 15.47
N GLY A 359 -19.72 -27.07 16.49
CA GLY A 359 -20.64 -26.01 16.87
C GLY A 359 -19.95 -24.86 17.64
N PRO A 360 -20.58 -23.67 17.71
CA PRO A 360 -20.02 -22.53 18.45
C PRO A 360 -19.84 -22.78 19.96
N GLU A 361 -20.63 -23.67 20.55
CA GLU A 361 -20.55 -24.08 21.96
C GLU A 361 -19.32 -24.92 22.30
N GLU A 362 -18.69 -25.51 21.29
CA GLU A 362 -17.52 -26.39 21.44
C GLU A 362 -16.21 -25.59 21.43
N ILE A 363 -16.19 -24.40 20.82
CA ILE A 363 -14.98 -23.59 20.66
C ILE A 363 -14.56 -22.97 21.99
N GLY A 364 -13.33 -23.29 22.43
CA GLY A 364 -12.76 -22.79 23.68
C GLY A 364 -12.16 -21.40 23.56
N ALA A 365 -11.62 -21.04 22.39
CA ALA A 365 -10.94 -19.76 22.18
C ALA A 365 -10.90 -19.34 20.71
N LEU A 366 -10.74 -18.03 20.48
CA LEU A 366 -10.56 -17.44 19.16
C LEU A 366 -9.36 -16.49 19.14
N LEU A 367 -8.40 -16.74 18.25
CA LEU A 367 -7.22 -15.89 18.05
C LEU A 367 -7.25 -15.30 16.65
N PHE A 368 -7.33 -13.97 16.53
CA PHE A 368 -7.30 -13.27 15.25
C PHE A 368 -5.95 -12.61 14.99
N CYS A 369 -5.21 -13.08 13.99
CA CYS A 369 -3.92 -12.54 13.60
C CYS A 369 -4.08 -11.57 12.44
N SER A 370 -3.76 -10.30 12.66
CA SER A 370 -3.81 -9.27 11.61
C SER A 370 -2.95 -8.07 11.98
N CYS A 371 -2.43 -7.38 10.96
CA CYS A 371 -1.86 -6.04 11.13
C CYS A 371 -2.59 -4.98 10.31
N THR A 372 -3.81 -5.24 9.83
CA THR A 372 -4.57 -4.31 8.96
C THR A 372 -5.92 -3.86 9.54
N SER A 373 -6.22 -4.24 10.79
CA SER A 373 -7.42 -3.77 11.49
C SER A 373 -7.49 -2.24 11.56
N VAL A 374 -8.70 -1.72 11.40
CA VAL A 374 -9.02 -0.28 11.47
C VAL A 374 -9.68 0.10 12.79
N LYS A 375 -9.98 -0.90 13.63
CA LYS A 375 -10.65 -0.74 14.92
C LYS A 375 -9.65 -1.09 16.02
N MET A 376 -9.52 -0.22 17.02
CA MET A 376 -8.79 -0.54 18.25
C MET A 376 -9.69 -1.30 19.23
N MET A 377 -10.98 -0.95 19.29
CA MET A 377 -12.00 -1.65 20.07
C MET A 377 -13.38 -1.56 19.40
N PRO A 378 -14.20 -2.63 19.46
CA PRO A 378 -13.85 -3.98 19.92
C PRO A 378 -12.80 -4.64 19.02
N SER A 379 -12.09 -5.63 19.54
CA SER A 379 -11.15 -6.43 18.73
C SER A 379 -11.91 -7.22 17.67
N VAL A 380 -11.28 -7.52 16.54
CA VAL A 380 -11.93 -8.32 15.49
C VAL A 380 -12.19 -9.74 16.01
N GLY A 381 -11.30 -10.30 16.82
CA GLY A 381 -11.48 -11.60 17.45
C GLY A 381 -12.72 -11.68 18.33
N THR A 382 -12.97 -10.68 19.19
CA THR A 382 -14.21 -10.64 19.99
C THR A 382 -15.45 -10.43 19.13
N TRP A 383 -15.35 -9.62 18.08
CA TRP A 383 -16.44 -9.43 17.12
C TRP A 383 -16.78 -10.74 16.39
N LEU A 384 -15.77 -11.52 15.96
CA LEU A 384 -15.96 -12.81 15.31
C LEU A 384 -16.67 -13.80 16.23
N SER A 385 -16.27 -13.92 17.50
CA SER A 385 -16.94 -14.79 18.47
C SER A 385 -18.43 -14.46 18.60
N GLY A 386 -18.78 -13.18 18.69
CA GLY A 386 -20.18 -12.73 18.67
C GLY A 386 -20.92 -13.08 17.38
N GLN A 387 -20.30 -12.86 16.22
CA GLN A 387 -20.88 -13.16 14.90
C GLN A 387 -21.02 -14.66 14.58
N LEU A 388 -20.23 -15.49 15.26
CA LEU A 388 -20.28 -16.96 15.17
C LEU A 388 -21.24 -17.57 16.20
N GLY A 389 -21.85 -16.76 17.07
CA GLY A 389 -22.79 -17.24 18.09
C GLY A 389 -22.13 -17.88 19.31
N MET A 390 -20.83 -17.64 19.53
CA MET A 390 -20.11 -18.14 20.70
C MET A 390 -20.53 -17.33 21.93
N PHE A 391 -21.30 -17.94 22.82
CA PHE A 391 -21.78 -17.26 24.03
C PHE A 391 -20.64 -16.94 25.02
N GLN A 392 -19.70 -17.88 25.16
CA GLN A 392 -18.55 -17.73 26.05
C GLN A 392 -17.35 -18.53 25.54
N THR A 393 -16.28 -17.82 25.18
CA THR A 393 -14.93 -18.37 24.99
C THR A 393 -14.06 -18.05 26.20
N HIS A 394 -13.06 -18.86 26.49
CA HIS A 394 -12.03 -18.53 27.48
C HIS A 394 -11.23 -17.29 27.08
N VAL A 395 -10.84 -17.18 25.81
CA VAL A 395 -10.16 -16.00 25.25
C VAL A 395 -10.62 -15.74 23.82
N SER A 396 -10.85 -14.46 23.50
CA SER A 396 -11.04 -13.95 22.15
C SER A 396 -10.21 -12.68 22.00
N CYS A 397 -9.16 -12.69 21.19
CA CYS A 397 -8.25 -11.55 21.09
C CYS A 397 -7.59 -11.40 19.71
N ASP A 398 -7.00 -10.22 19.49
CA ASP A 398 -6.22 -9.90 18.29
C ASP A 398 -4.72 -10.02 18.60
N LEU A 399 -3.97 -10.62 17.68
CA LEU A 399 -2.51 -10.75 17.72
C LEU A 399 -1.90 -9.97 16.56
N VAL A 400 -1.11 -8.94 16.89
CA VAL A 400 -0.39 -8.13 15.90
C VAL A 400 1.05 -8.62 15.78
N ALA A 401 1.25 -9.60 14.90
CA ALA A 401 2.58 -10.14 14.56
C ALA A 401 2.84 -10.11 13.04
N ALA A 402 2.17 -9.19 12.33
CA ALA A 402 2.31 -8.96 10.89
C ALA A 402 2.40 -10.28 10.09
N CYS A 403 3.39 -10.40 9.21
CA CYS A 403 3.58 -11.57 8.35
C CYS A 403 3.99 -12.85 9.12
N ALA A 404 4.39 -12.74 10.40
CA ALA A 404 4.62 -13.90 11.27
C ALA A 404 3.35 -14.31 12.05
N GLY A 405 2.19 -13.79 11.67
CA GLY A 405 0.91 -14.05 12.33
C GLY A 405 0.57 -15.53 12.50
N LEU A 406 0.75 -16.38 11.48
CA LEU A 406 0.44 -17.81 11.61
C LEU A 406 1.32 -18.50 12.68
N PRO A 407 2.67 -18.44 12.65
CA PRO A 407 3.48 -19.03 13.72
C PRO A 407 3.12 -18.53 15.12
N TYR A 408 2.88 -17.23 15.28
CA TYR A 408 2.47 -16.64 16.56
C TYR A 408 1.10 -17.16 17.01
N GLY A 409 0.11 -17.15 16.11
CA GLY A 409 -1.25 -17.62 16.39
C GLY A 409 -1.29 -19.10 16.76
N LEU A 410 -0.53 -19.95 16.06
CA LEU A 410 -0.44 -21.38 16.39
C LEU A 410 0.33 -21.62 17.70
N ALA A 411 1.42 -20.88 17.96
CA ALA A 411 2.14 -20.97 19.24
C ALA A 411 1.24 -20.59 20.42
N GLU A 412 0.44 -19.52 20.30
CA GLU A 412 -0.56 -19.16 21.31
C GLU A 412 -1.69 -20.20 21.41
N ALA A 413 -2.18 -20.73 20.29
CA ALA A 413 -3.22 -21.75 20.31
C ALA A 413 -2.77 -23.02 21.04
N VAL A 414 -1.52 -23.48 20.85
CA VAL A 414 -0.96 -24.63 21.58
C VAL A 414 -0.89 -24.37 23.08
N ARG A 415 -0.55 -23.15 23.50
CA ARG A 415 -0.57 -22.75 24.93
C ARG A 415 -1.98 -22.73 25.48
N VAL A 416 -2.92 -22.06 24.81
CA VAL A 416 -4.32 -21.95 25.23
C VAL A 416 -5.01 -23.31 25.29
N LEU A 417 -4.68 -24.24 24.38
CA LEU A 417 -5.20 -25.61 24.40
C LEU A 417 -4.96 -26.34 25.72
N GLN A 418 -3.88 -26.02 26.45
CA GLN A 418 -3.61 -26.61 27.77
C GLN A 418 -4.61 -26.19 28.85
N GLU A 419 -5.26 -25.03 28.66
CA GLU A 419 -6.21 -24.48 29.63
C GLU A 419 -7.65 -24.83 29.28
N VAL A 420 -7.99 -24.80 27.98
CA VAL A 420 -9.39 -24.94 27.55
C VAL A 420 -9.78 -26.37 27.21
N GLU A 421 -8.83 -27.23 26.82
CA GLU A 421 -9.07 -28.61 26.36
C GLU A 421 -10.23 -28.72 25.34
N ARG A 422 -10.36 -27.68 24.49
CA ARG A 422 -11.42 -27.47 23.51
C ARG A 422 -10.81 -26.88 22.23
N PRO A 423 -11.45 -27.06 21.06
CA PRO A 423 -10.96 -26.46 19.82
C PRO A 423 -10.72 -24.95 19.92
N VAL A 424 -9.58 -24.51 19.40
CA VAL A 424 -9.18 -23.11 19.27
C VAL A 424 -9.27 -22.72 17.80
N LEU A 425 -10.02 -21.65 17.53
CA LEU A 425 -10.14 -21.09 16.18
C LEU A 425 -9.03 -20.03 15.98
N VAL A 426 -8.10 -20.31 15.07
CA VAL A 426 -7.04 -19.36 14.68
C VAL A 426 -7.39 -18.77 13.32
N VAL A 427 -7.61 -17.46 13.26
CA VAL A 427 -7.97 -16.75 12.03
C VAL A 427 -6.86 -15.78 11.67
N CYS A 428 -6.30 -15.89 10.47
CA CYS A 428 -5.36 -14.92 9.92
C CYS A 428 -6.06 -14.11 8.82
N GLY A 429 -5.99 -12.79 8.84
CA GLY A 429 -6.72 -11.97 7.86
C GLY A 429 -6.04 -10.64 7.57
N GLU A 430 -5.99 -10.26 6.30
CA GLU A 430 -5.36 -9.02 5.87
C GLU A 430 -6.12 -8.33 4.74
N LYS A 431 -6.34 -7.01 4.88
CA LYS A 431 -6.88 -6.12 3.84
C LYS A 431 -5.89 -4.98 3.58
N PHE A 432 -4.87 -5.24 2.77
CA PHE A 432 -3.85 -4.25 2.42
C PHE A 432 -4.25 -3.32 1.28
N SER A 433 -5.25 -3.68 0.48
CA SER A 433 -5.75 -2.84 -0.61
C SER A 433 -6.07 -1.40 -0.13
N ASP A 434 -6.52 -1.23 1.12
CA ASP A 434 -6.80 0.07 1.72
C ASP A 434 -5.57 0.83 2.27
N LYS A 435 -4.41 0.16 2.37
CA LYS A 435 -3.22 0.63 3.11
C LYS A 435 -2.04 1.00 2.20
N ILE A 436 -2.03 0.47 0.98
CA ILE A 436 -0.96 0.61 -0.02
C ILE A 436 -0.71 2.08 -0.43
N GLY A 437 -1.79 2.84 -0.67
CA GLY A 437 -1.71 4.20 -1.21
C GLY A 437 -0.86 4.32 -2.48
N THR A 438 -0.11 5.41 -2.60
CA THR A 438 0.70 5.72 -3.80
C THR A 438 2.15 5.22 -3.70
N VAL A 439 2.55 4.60 -2.58
CA VAL A 439 3.95 4.25 -2.30
C VAL A 439 4.44 3.16 -3.26
N ARG A 440 5.42 3.53 -4.10
CA ARG A 440 5.91 2.68 -5.19
C ARG A 440 6.43 1.31 -4.73
N THR A 441 7.19 1.25 -3.63
CA THR A 441 7.79 -0.01 -3.17
C THR A 441 6.74 -1.01 -2.69
N SER A 442 5.63 -0.53 -2.14
CA SER A 442 4.58 -1.37 -1.54
C SER A 442 3.46 -1.74 -2.52
N ARG A 443 3.13 -0.88 -3.49
CA ARG A 443 1.92 -1.01 -4.32
C ARG A 443 1.84 -2.22 -5.24
N MET A 444 2.97 -2.87 -5.48
CA MET A 444 3.07 -4.06 -6.32
C MET A 444 3.09 -5.36 -5.50
N ILE A 445 3.02 -5.29 -4.18
CA ILE A 445 3.31 -6.46 -3.32
C ILE A 445 2.04 -7.04 -2.73
N PHE A 446 1.23 -6.23 -2.06
CA PHE A 446 0.21 -6.75 -1.16
C PHE A 446 -1.12 -7.12 -1.83
N GLY A 447 -1.77 -8.14 -1.25
CA GLY A 447 -3.10 -8.63 -1.57
C GLY A 447 -3.96 -8.81 -0.32
N ASP A 448 -5.22 -9.14 -0.52
CA ASP A 448 -6.22 -9.36 0.53
C ASP A 448 -6.63 -10.85 0.58
N ALA A 449 -6.55 -11.45 1.77
CA ALA A 449 -7.06 -12.79 2.03
C ALA A 449 -7.29 -13.03 3.52
N ALA A 450 -8.13 -14.01 3.83
CA ALA A 450 -8.26 -14.55 5.18
C ALA A 450 -8.16 -16.07 5.14
N ALA A 451 -7.71 -16.66 6.24
CA ALA A 451 -7.65 -18.09 6.45
C ALA A 451 -8.00 -18.40 7.90
N ALA A 452 -8.71 -19.51 8.12
CA ALA A 452 -9.06 -19.96 9.46
C ALA A 452 -8.69 -21.43 9.64
N LEU A 453 -8.10 -21.73 10.79
CA LEU A 453 -7.71 -23.07 11.22
C LEU A 453 -8.47 -23.43 12.49
N VAL A 454 -8.93 -24.67 12.58
CA VAL A 454 -9.47 -25.25 13.81
C VAL A 454 -8.42 -26.18 14.39
N LEU A 455 -7.89 -25.82 15.57
CA LEU A 455 -6.90 -26.60 16.30
C LEU A 455 -7.55 -27.25 17.52
N ALA A 456 -7.74 -28.56 17.51
CA ALA A 456 -8.40 -29.32 18.56
C ALA A 456 -7.39 -30.13 19.40
N PRO A 457 -7.79 -30.60 20.60
CA PRO A 457 -7.06 -31.66 21.29
C PRO A 457 -6.97 -32.92 20.42
N ALA A 458 -5.76 -33.46 20.28
CA ALA A 458 -5.55 -34.73 19.62
C ALA A 458 -6.18 -35.88 20.43
N PRO A 459 -6.71 -36.93 19.77
CA PRO A 459 -7.18 -38.11 20.46
C PRO A 459 -6.10 -38.71 21.38
N ALA A 460 -6.51 -39.33 22.48
CA ALA A 460 -5.59 -39.95 23.42
C ALA A 460 -4.64 -40.94 22.71
N GLY A 461 -3.33 -40.74 22.88
CA GLY A 461 -2.29 -41.57 22.26
C GLY A 461 -1.92 -41.21 20.83
N ALA A 462 -2.62 -40.27 20.18
CA ALA A 462 -2.24 -39.77 18.86
C ALA A 462 -1.05 -38.78 18.94
N PRO A 463 -0.17 -38.75 17.93
CA PRO A 463 0.88 -37.73 17.86
C PRO A 463 0.29 -36.33 17.61
N PRO A 464 1.02 -35.24 17.93
CA PRO A 464 0.58 -33.90 17.58
C PRO A 464 0.76 -33.65 16.08
N ASP A 465 -0.11 -32.80 15.51
CA ASP A 465 0.09 -32.27 14.16
C ASP A 465 1.10 -31.13 14.17
N ILE A 466 1.10 -30.26 15.20
CA ILE A 466 2.19 -29.27 15.38
C ILE A 466 3.31 -29.93 16.18
N GLU A 467 4.43 -30.26 15.52
CA GLU A 467 5.55 -30.98 16.15
C GLU A 467 6.51 -30.02 16.85
N VAL A 468 6.88 -28.93 16.18
CA VAL A 468 7.81 -27.91 16.68
C VAL A 468 7.30 -26.53 16.35
N TYR A 469 7.47 -25.57 17.25
CA TYR A 469 7.34 -24.16 16.90
C TYR A 469 8.44 -23.32 17.54
N GLN A 470 8.68 -22.16 16.95
CA GLN A 470 9.48 -21.11 17.55
C GLN A 470 8.99 -19.73 17.11
N THR A 471 9.07 -18.75 18.00
CA THR A 471 8.73 -17.35 17.72
C THR A 471 9.83 -16.43 18.24
N TYR A 472 10.16 -15.39 17.48
CA TYR A 472 11.15 -14.38 17.81
C TYR A 472 10.58 -13.00 17.54
N ALA A 473 11.07 -12.02 18.31
CA ALA A 473 10.80 -10.62 18.10
C ALA A 473 12.08 -9.81 18.24
N SER A 474 12.06 -8.64 17.62
CA SER A 474 13.12 -7.64 17.65
C SER A 474 14.43 -8.06 16.97
N GLY A 475 15.42 -7.18 17.07
CA GLY A 475 16.70 -7.26 16.37
C GLY A 475 17.30 -5.87 16.20
N PRO A 476 18.21 -5.69 15.23
CA PRO A 476 18.68 -4.37 14.84
C PRO A 476 17.52 -3.43 14.51
N MET A 477 17.58 -2.17 14.98
CA MET A 477 16.50 -1.20 14.73
C MET A 477 16.24 -0.94 13.25
N SER A 478 17.26 -1.07 12.40
CA SER A 478 17.10 -1.00 10.94
C SER A 478 16.16 -2.06 10.39
N GLU A 479 16.11 -3.25 11.01
CA GLU A 479 15.18 -4.31 10.64
C GLU A 479 13.81 -4.11 11.28
N VAL A 480 13.77 -3.59 12.52
CA VAL A 480 12.53 -3.29 13.26
C VAL A 480 11.65 -2.30 12.48
N ASP A 481 12.25 -1.20 12.02
CA ASP A 481 11.59 -0.14 11.27
C ASP A 481 11.64 -0.36 9.74
N SER A 482 11.91 -1.60 9.29
CA SER A 482 12.00 -1.91 7.85
C SER A 482 10.66 -2.00 7.12
N ILE A 483 9.55 -2.16 7.87
CA ILE A 483 8.18 -2.10 7.36
C ILE A 483 7.36 -1.31 8.35
N ILE A 484 6.80 -0.18 7.92
CA ILE A 484 6.09 0.75 8.79
C ILE A 484 4.69 0.99 8.25
N TRP A 485 3.68 0.83 9.12
CA TRP A 485 2.31 1.23 8.87
C TRP A 485 1.57 1.51 10.19
N PRO A 486 0.85 2.64 10.32
CA PRO A 486 0.88 3.81 9.43
C PRO A 486 2.24 4.50 9.46
N ASN A 487 2.72 4.99 8.31
CA ASN A 487 3.97 5.75 8.22
C ASN A 487 3.68 7.24 7.93
N PRO A 488 3.81 8.15 8.91
CA PRO A 488 3.51 9.57 8.71
C PRO A 488 4.42 10.27 7.69
N GLU A 489 5.62 9.75 7.46
CA GLU A 489 6.49 10.25 6.40
C GLU A 489 5.88 9.94 5.03
N PHE A 490 5.09 8.87 4.91
CA PHE A 490 4.49 8.36 3.67
C PHE A 490 2.97 8.54 3.61
N ASP A 491 2.44 9.62 4.20
CA ASP A 491 1.00 9.90 4.19
C ASP A 491 0.19 8.70 4.74
N ASN A 492 0.70 8.13 5.83
CA ASN A 492 0.18 6.96 6.53
C ASN A 492 0.04 5.68 5.69
N ASN A 493 0.59 5.65 4.46
CA ASN A 493 0.62 4.46 3.64
C ASN A 493 1.65 3.47 4.17
N ILE A 494 1.45 2.17 3.88
CA ILE A 494 2.42 1.14 4.23
C ILE A 494 3.70 1.34 3.42
N THR A 495 4.84 1.34 4.10
CA THR A 495 6.16 1.53 3.48
C THR A 495 7.04 0.35 3.78
N VAL A 496 7.68 -0.16 2.71
CA VAL A 496 8.64 -1.27 2.77
C VAL A 496 10.03 -0.76 2.34
N TYR A 497 11.01 -0.91 3.24
CA TYR A 497 12.43 -0.60 2.99
C TYR A 497 13.16 -1.87 2.57
N GLY A 498 13.29 -2.05 1.25
CA GLY A 498 13.70 -3.33 0.64
C GLY A 498 15.03 -3.91 1.12
N PRO A 499 16.15 -3.14 1.19
CA PRO A 499 17.43 -3.64 1.68
C PRO A 499 17.36 -4.17 3.12
N GLU A 500 16.70 -3.43 4.00
CA GLU A 500 16.54 -3.77 5.41
C GLU A 500 15.63 -5.00 5.58
N VAL A 501 14.55 -5.09 4.81
CA VAL A 501 13.69 -6.28 4.78
C VAL A 501 14.48 -7.50 4.29
N ARG A 502 15.34 -7.36 3.27
CA ARG A 502 16.17 -8.49 2.80
C ARG A 502 17.12 -8.99 3.90
N ALA A 503 17.75 -8.07 4.64
CA ALA A 503 18.61 -8.40 5.78
C ALA A 503 17.83 -9.14 6.88
N LEU A 504 16.63 -8.64 7.21
CA LEU A 504 15.70 -9.26 8.14
C LEU A 504 15.37 -10.71 7.74
N VAL A 505 14.91 -10.92 6.49
CA VAL A 505 14.56 -12.26 6.00
C VAL A 505 15.76 -13.19 6.03
N GLN A 506 16.93 -12.72 5.60
CA GLN A 506 18.16 -13.51 5.60
C GLN A 506 18.55 -13.95 7.02
N ARG A 507 18.48 -13.05 8.00
CA ARG A 507 18.82 -13.36 9.40
C ARG A 507 17.90 -14.42 9.98
N TYR A 508 16.59 -14.22 9.88
CA TYR A 508 15.63 -15.16 10.44
C TYR A 508 15.63 -16.49 9.71
N LEU A 509 15.69 -16.53 8.38
CA LEU A 509 15.75 -17.80 7.65
C LEU A 509 16.98 -18.63 8.06
N SER A 510 18.16 -18.03 8.12
CA SER A 510 19.38 -18.72 8.57
C SER A 510 19.27 -19.22 10.00
N GLN A 511 18.68 -18.44 10.90
CA GLN A 511 18.46 -18.84 12.29
C GLN A 511 17.53 -20.06 12.38
N MET A 512 16.39 -20.03 11.69
CA MET A 512 15.41 -21.12 11.71
C MET A 512 15.97 -22.42 11.14
N LEU A 513 16.73 -22.34 10.03
CA LEU A 513 17.37 -23.50 9.42
C LEU A 513 18.46 -24.10 10.33
N ALA A 514 19.22 -23.26 11.03
CA ALA A 514 20.21 -23.73 12.00
C ALA A 514 19.54 -24.45 13.18
N GLU A 515 18.42 -23.93 13.67
CA GLU A 515 17.64 -24.57 14.73
C GLU A 515 17.08 -25.94 14.31
N LEU A 516 16.49 -26.04 13.11
CA LEU A 516 15.99 -27.34 12.62
C LEU A 516 17.11 -28.34 12.33
N THR A 517 18.27 -27.88 11.86
CA THR A 517 19.46 -28.74 11.68
C THR A 517 19.96 -29.29 13.02
N ALA A 518 19.84 -28.51 14.10
CA ALA A 518 20.27 -28.92 15.44
C ALA A 518 19.29 -29.87 16.14
N LEU A 519 18.02 -29.90 15.73
CA LEU A 519 17.03 -30.82 16.29
C LEU A 519 17.20 -32.22 15.69
N PRO A 520 17.02 -33.28 16.50
CA PRO A 520 17.11 -34.66 16.01
C PRO A 520 15.98 -34.97 15.03
N HIS A 521 16.18 -35.97 14.18
CA HIS A 521 15.13 -36.50 13.32
C HIS A 521 13.90 -36.90 14.17
N PRO A 522 12.68 -36.42 13.86
CA PRO A 522 11.48 -36.62 14.69
C PRO A 522 11.06 -38.08 14.84
N ASP A 523 11.38 -38.90 13.83
CA ASP A 523 11.04 -40.33 13.78
C ASP A 523 12.17 -41.23 14.35
N GLY A 524 13.19 -40.66 15.03
CA GLY A 524 14.25 -41.41 15.73
C GLY A 524 15.35 -42.04 14.85
N GLY A 525 15.41 -41.66 13.58
CA GLY A 525 16.44 -42.10 12.63
C GLY A 525 17.69 -41.20 12.56
N PRO A 526 18.63 -41.48 11.66
CA PRO A 526 19.76 -40.57 11.39
C PRO A 526 19.29 -39.26 10.75
N GLY A 527 20.03 -38.18 10.98
CA GLY A 527 19.74 -36.86 10.43
C GLY A 527 19.03 -35.92 11.41
N SER A 528 18.60 -34.78 10.88
CA SER A 528 17.99 -33.67 11.61
C SER A 528 16.49 -33.53 11.33
N MET A 529 15.83 -32.66 12.08
CA MET A 529 14.45 -32.25 11.77
C MET A 529 14.33 -31.65 10.37
N LEU A 530 15.34 -30.90 9.90
CA LEU A 530 15.33 -30.29 8.56
C LEU A 530 15.33 -31.34 7.44
N ASP A 531 15.98 -32.48 7.66
CA ASP A 531 16.03 -33.61 6.71
C ASP A 531 14.67 -34.29 6.57
N ALA A 532 13.85 -34.24 7.63
CA ALA A 532 12.53 -34.87 7.69
C ALA A 532 11.41 -34.03 7.04
N ILE A 533 11.68 -32.79 6.62
CA ILE A 533 10.70 -31.89 6.00
C ILE A 533 10.43 -32.32 4.56
N ASP A 534 9.17 -32.57 4.20
CA ASP A 534 8.79 -32.88 2.81
C ASP A 534 8.70 -31.60 1.95
N VAL A 535 8.06 -30.55 2.48
CA VAL A 535 7.79 -29.30 1.76
C VAL A 535 7.97 -28.09 2.67
N ILE A 536 8.43 -26.99 2.11
CA ILE A 536 8.61 -25.71 2.79
C ILE A 536 7.60 -24.72 2.22
N VAL A 537 6.74 -24.18 3.08
CA VAL A 537 5.72 -23.19 2.71
C VAL A 537 6.06 -21.88 3.43
N PRO A 538 6.94 -21.05 2.88
CA PRO A 538 7.38 -19.83 3.53
C PRO A 538 6.28 -18.75 3.47
N HIS A 539 6.44 -17.71 4.28
CA HIS A 539 5.72 -16.46 4.07
C HIS A 539 5.91 -15.96 2.63
N GLN A 540 4.80 -15.61 2.00
CA GLN A 540 4.73 -15.20 0.60
C GLN A 540 5.05 -13.69 0.45
N ALA A 541 6.29 -13.31 0.76
CA ALA A 541 6.71 -11.90 0.73
C ALA A 541 7.05 -11.38 -0.67
N ASN A 542 7.97 -12.08 -1.32
CA ASN A 542 8.52 -11.82 -2.65
C ASN A 542 9.24 -13.10 -3.08
N LYS A 543 8.73 -13.80 -4.11
CA LYS A 543 9.24 -15.11 -4.50
C LYS A 543 10.70 -15.03 -4.91
N THR A 544 11.07 -14.05 -5.74
CA THR A 544 12.44 -13.87 -6.25
C THR A 544 13.45 -13.73 -5.11
N MET A 545 13.14 -12.92 -4.10
CA MET A 545 13.97 -12.72 -2.91
C MET A 545 14.08 -13.99 -2.07
N VAL A 546 12.95 -14.63 -1.75
CA VAL A 546 12.94 -15.81 -0.86
C VAL A 546 13.65 -16.99 -1.51
N VAL A 547 13.43 -17.25 -2.81
CA VAL A 547 14.15 -18.30 -3.56
C VAL A 547 15.65 -18.06 -3.57
N SER A 548 16.08 -16.80 -3.78
CA SER A 548 17.51 -16.46 -3.76
C SER A 548 18.15 -16.71 -2.39
N LEU A 549 17.48 -16.32 -1.30
CA LEU A 549 17.98 -16.52 0.07
C LEU A 549 17.97 -17.99 0.47
N ALA A 550 16.92 -18.73 0.13
CA ALA A 550 16.82 -20.16 0.40
C ALA A 550 17.93 -20.95 -0.32
N ARG A 551 18.19 -20.65 -1.60
CA ARG A 551 19.30 -21.26 -2.35
C ARG A 551 20.65 -20.95 -1.70
N ALA A 552 20.86 -19.71 -1.26
CA ALA A 552 22.10 -19.33 -0.56
C ALA A 552 22.27 -20.06 0.78
N ALA A 553 21.17 -20.47 1.42
CA ALA A 553 21.16 -21.29 2.63
C ALA A 553 21.17 -22.80 2.36
N GLY A 554 21.36 -23.25 1.11
CA GLY A 554 21.44 -24.66 0.75
C GLY A 554 20.08 -25.37 0.57
N ILE A 555 18.98 -24.62 0.57
CA ILE A 555 17.64 -25.18 0.33
C ILE A 555 17.33 -25.20 -1.17
N PRO A 556 17.03 -26.38 -1.75
CA PRO A 556 16.69 -26.49 -3.15
C PRO A 556 15.32 -25.84 -3.46
N PRO A 557 15.18 -25.04 -4.52
CA PRO A 557 13.94 -24.33 -4.85
C PRO A 557 12.71 -25.23 -5.02
N GLU A 558 12.89 -26.46 -5.48
CA GLU A 558 11.82 -27.45 -5.68
C GLU A 558 11.15 -27.92 -4.37
N ARG A 559 11.78 -27.70 -3.21
CA ARG A 559 11.16 -27.93 -1.89
C ARG A 559 10.26 -26.77 -1.46
N LEU A 560 10.30 -25.63 -2.15
CA LEU A 560 9.54 -24.43 -1.80
C LEU A 560 8.23 -24.39 -2.57
N TYR A 561 7.13 -24.14 -1.87
CA TYR A 561 5.84 -23.87 -2.50
C TYR A 561 5.50 -22.37 -2.47
N PHE A 562 5.02 -21.85 -3.59
CA PHE A 562 4.55 -20.47 -3.72
C PHE A 562 3.21 -20.42 -4.47
N ASN A 563 2.35 -19.51 -4.02
CA ASN A 563 1.14 -19.08 -4.75
C ASN A 563 1.08 -17.56 -4.96
N ILE A 564 2.10 -16.83 -4.49
CA ILE A 564 2.19 -15.36 -4.49
C ILE A 564 1.98 -14.76 -5.88
N GLU A 565 2.32 -15.49 -6.94
CA GLU A 565 2.10 -15.15 -8.33
C GLU A 565 0.65 -14.71 -8.60
N ARG A 566 -0.30 -15.38 -7.94
CA ARG A 566 -1.73 -15.27 -8.21
C ARG A 566 -2.52 -14.51 -7.16
N VAL A 567 -1.92 -14.25 -5.99
CA VAL A 567 -2.61 -13.64 -4.85
C VAL A 567 -1.89 -12.43 -4.24
N GLY A 568 -0.60 -12.23 -4.55
CA GLY A 568 0.23 -11.24 -3.90
C GLY A 568 0.58 -11.63 -2.45
N ASN A 569 1.16 -10.69 -1.72
CA ASN A 569 1.49 -10.87 -0.30
C ASN A 569 0.27 -10.57 0.57
N THR A 570 -0.27 -11.61 1.21
CA THR A 570 -1.42 -11.52 2.12
C THR A 570 -1.00 -11.63 3.60
N SER A 571 0.21 -11.18 3.96
CA SER A 571 0.82 -11.17 5.32
C SER A 571 0.49 -12.44 6.13
N SER A 572 -0.21 -12.32 7.26
CA SER A 572 -0.50 -13.42 8.18
C SER A 572 -1.28 -14.56 7.50
N ALA A 573 -2.14 -14.25 6.53
CA ALA A 573 -2.90 -15.23 5.78
C ALA A 573 -2.08 -15.95 4.69
N SER A 574 -0.85 -15.53 4.41
CA SER A 574 -0.10 -16.05 3.24
C SER A 574 0.26 -17.52 3.32
N ILE A 575 0.77 -17.96 4.48
CA ILE A 575 1.18 -19.35 4.70
C ILE A 575 -0.04 -20.28 4.68
N PRO A 576 -1.12 -20.04 5.45
CA PRO A 576 -2.27 -20.92 5.41
C PRO A 576 -2.98 -20.90 4.05
N LEU A 577 -2.99 -19.77 3.34
CA LEU A 577 -3.50 -19.71 1.96
C LEU A 577 -2.68 -20.57 0.99
N ALA A 578 -1.35 -20.54 1.11
CA ALA A 578 -0.46 -21.35 0.31
C ALA A 578 -0.57 -22.85 0.64
N LEU A 579 -0.72 -23.23 1.92
CA LEU A 579 -1.02 -24.61 2.32
C LEU A 579 -2.31 -25.13 1.68
N HIS A 580 -3.37 -24.31 1.72
CA HIS A 580 -4.63 -24.65 1.08
C HIS A 580 -4.46 -24.86 -0.44
N ASP A 581 -3.73 -23.97 -1.12
CA ASP A 581 -3.48 -24.12 -2.56
C ASP A 581 -2.63 -25.34 -2.89
N ALA A 582 -1.60 -25.63 -2.10
CA ALA A 582 -0.76 -26.80 -2.30
C ALA A 582 -1.57 -28.11 -2.24
N VAL A 583 -2.60 -28.20 -1.39
CA VAL A 583 -3.53 -29.34 -1.39
C VAL A 583 -4.42 -29.33 -2.65
N ARG A 584 -5.05 -28.19 -2.96
CA ARG A 584 -5.95 -28.08 -4.13
C ARG A 584 -5.26 -28.35 -5.46
N GLU A 585 -3.96 -28.08 -5.55
CA GLU A 585 -3.13 -28.33 -6.73
C GLU A 585 -2.51 -29.73 -6.74
N GLY A 586 -2.70 -30.54 -5.68
CA GLY A 586 -2.16 -31.89 -5.58
C GLY A 586 -0.67 -31.96 -5.24
N VAL A 587 -0.02 -30.84 -4.90
CA VAL A 587 1.35 -30.82 -4.38
C VAL A 587 1.41 -31.54 -3.02
N ILE A 588 0.40 -31.32 -2.18
CA ILE A 588 0.18 -32.08 -0.95
C ILE A 588 -1.00 -33.02 -1.18
N ALA A 589 -0.71 -34.25 -1.64
CA ALA A 589 -1.71 -35.28 -1.94
C ALA A 589 -1.80 -36.38 -0.86
N ARG A 590 -0.90 -36.35 0.12
CA ARG A 590 -0.83 -37.27 1.27
C ARG A 590 -0.37 -36.50 2.51
N PRO A 591 -0.47 -37.06 3.72
CA PRO A 591 0.18 -36.48 4.89
C PRO A 591 1.67 -36.24 4.63
N VAL A 592 2.13 -35.03 4.94
CA VAL A 592 3.52 -34.56 4.75
C VAL A 592 3.95 -33.72 5.95
N ARG A 593 5.25 -33.62 6.18
CA ARG A 593 5.84 -32.71 7.16
C ARG A 593 6.19 -31.39 6.49
N VAL A 594 5.57 -30.31 6.95
CA VAL A 594 5.73 -28.96 6.41
C VAL A 594 6.58 -28.12 7.35
N PHE A 595 7.56 -27.39 6.81
CA PHE A 595 8.19 -26.27 7.49
C PHE A 595 7.59 -24.95 7.00
N ALA A 596 7.03 -24.15 7.91
CA ALA A 596 6.34 -22.93 7.57
C ALA A 596 6.97 -21.68 8.24
N PRO A 597 8.06 -21.13 7.68
CA PRO A 597 8.73 -19.95 8.22
C PRO A 597 8.00 -18.64 7.87
N GLY A 598 7.73 -17.82 8.88
CA GLY A 598 7.17 -16.47 8.77
C GLY A 598 8.13 -15.40 9.30
N PHE A 599 8.13 -14.23 8.66
CA PHE A 599 8.96 -13.08 9.00
C PHE A 599 8.29 -11.78 8.52
N GLY A 600 8.30 -10.72 9.34
CA GLY A 600 7.59 -9.47 9.04
C GLY A 600 7.95 -8.28 9.94
N ALA A 601 7.14 -7.22 9.82
CA ALA A 601 7.30 -5.93 10.50
C ALA A 601 7.40 -6.06 12.03
N GLY A 602 8.28 -5.29 12.69
CA GLY A 602 8.40 -5.26 14.16
C GLY A 602 9.80 -5.33 14.77
N ALA A 603 10.81 -6.03 14.27
CA ALA A 603 10.73 -7.14 13.34
C ALA A 603 10.33 -8.40 14.11
N VAL A 604 9.48 -9.23 13.50
CA VAL A 604 9.05 -10.50 14.09
C VAL A 604 9.36 -11.63 13.14
N GLY A 605 9.64 -12.80 13.69
CA GLY A 605 9.85 -14.02 12.94
C GLY A 605 9.34 -15.22 13.72
N GLY A 606 9.11 -16.34 13.05
CA GLY A 606 8.79 -17.59 13.69
C GLY A 606 8.55 -18.69 12.69
N TYR A 607 8.42 -19.91 13.15
CA TYR A 607 8.01 -21.03 12.31
C TYR A 607 7.19 -22.04 13.09
N VAL A 608 6.48 -22.85 12.33
CA VAL A 608 5.93 -24.12 12.78
C VAL A 608 6.44 -25.23 11.87
N VAL A 609 6.75 -26.38 12.46
CA VAL A 609 6.87 -27.66 11.76
C VAL A 609 5.63 -28.46 12.09
N LEU A 610 4.89 -28.85 11.06
CA LEU A 610 3.62 -29.56 11.23
C LEU A 610 3.47 -30.74 10.29
N ARG A 611 2.85 -31.82 10.79
CA ARG A 611 2.29 -32.89 9.97
C ARG A 611 0.97 -32.37 9.39
N PHE A 612 0.94 -32.19 8.08
CA PHE A 612 -0.20 -31.62 7.38
C PHE A 612 -0.90 -32.71 6.55
N ASP A 613 -2.11 -33.07 6.95
CA ASP A 613 -2.97 -34.00 6.23
C ASP A 613 -3.83 -33.22 5.22
N PRO A 614 -3.81 -33.54 3.91
CA PRO A 614 -4.68 -32.87 2.93
C PRO A 614 -6.17 -32.95 3.26
N ALA A 615 -6.61 -33.93 4.07
CA ALA A 615 -8.00 -34.06 4.51
C ALA A 615 -8.52 -32.85 5.28
N VAL A 616 -7.65 -32.04 5.92
CA VAL A 616 -8.05 -30.81 6.62
C VAL A 616 -8.55 -29.72 5.68
N VAL A 617 -8.23 -29.83 4.38
CA VAL A 617 -8.68 -28.92 3.31
C VAL A 617 -9.71 -29.57 2.39
N ALA A 618 -9.47 -30.84 2.02
CA ALA A 618 -10.10 -31.52 0.87
C ALA A 618 -11.63 -31.51 0.84
#